data_AF-A0AB39U733-F1
#
_entry.id   AF-A0AB39U733-F1
#
_cell.length_a   1.000
_cell.length_b   1.000
_cell.length_c   1.000
_cell.angle_alpha   90.00
_cell.angle_beta   90.00
_cell.angle_gamma   90.00
#
_symmetry.space_group_name_H-M   'P 1'
#
loop_
_entity.id
_entity.type
_entity.pdbx_description
1 polymer ?
#
loop_
_entity_poly.entity_id
_entity_poly.type
_entity_poly.pdbx_seq_one_letter_code
_entity_poly.pdbx_strand_id
1 'polypeptide(L)'
;MPLRAEGTVSQLQWIHHYLFQDVYEWTGRIRTIDMSKGGGSVFQPLQLFDTGVQYAETTLRNDHMLQGLDRGRFIERLAVNFDNFNTLHPFREGNGRTQRVFWTLIARDAGWGLDWSQVSKRENDIASFIAHENVDHSKLEAMFDKIVQPLPPEQDRRLLPSIGFKPGGHDDSTTPNVYQALSDSEYERQRQRYGYQTKGSDKSKLKKTASYLR
;
A
#
# COMPACT_ATOMS: atom_id res chain seq x y z
N MET A 1 -3.83 7.87 -17.12
CA MET A 1 -2.81 7.57 -16.10
C MET A 1 -1.84 8.71 -16.00
N PRO A 2 -1.38 9.08 -14.80
CA PRO A 2 -0.36 10.11 -14.63
C PRO A 2 0.89 9.72 -15.42
N LEU A 3 1.51 10.72 -16.04
CA LEU A 3 2.69 10.52 -16.89
C LEU A 3 3.94 10.16 -16.06
N ARG A 4 3.98 10.55 -14.78
CA ARG A 4 5.09 10.30 -13.85
C ARG A 4 4.60 9.78 -12.50
N ALA A 5 5.47 9.08 -11.80
CA ALA A 5 5.28 8.69 -10.41
C ALA A 5 5.33 9.93 -9.49
N GLU A 6 4.39 10.02 -8.56
CA GLU A 6 4.35 11.07 -7.52
C GLU A 6 4.71 10.51 -6.15
N GLY A 7 4.48 9.21 -5.93
CA GLY A 7 4.85 8.55 -4.67
C GLY A 7 3.96 8.94 -3.49
N THR A 8 2.70 9.30 -3.77
CA THR A 8 1.75 9.80 -2.77
C THR A 8 0.52 8.91 -2.63
N VAL A 9 -0.14 8.99 -1.47
CA VAL A 9 -1.46 8.39 -1.26
C VAL A 9 -2.51 9.02 -2.18
N SER A 10 -2.37 10.30 -2.53
CA SER A 10 -3.23 10.93 -3.53
C SER A 10 -3.12 10.25 -4.90
N GLN A 11 -1.90 9.85 -5.31
CA GLN A 11 -1.70 9.06 -6.52
C GLN A 11 -2.35 7.67 -6.40
N LEU A 12 -2.26 7.00 -5.24
CA LEU A 12 -2.99 5.74 -5.00
C LEU A 12 -4.51 5.94 -5.14
N GLN A 13 -5.07 7.01 -4.56
CA GLN A 13 -6.50 7.31 -4.66
C GLN A 13 -6.93 7.54 -6.11
N TRP A 14 -6.12 8.28 -6.88
CA TRP A 14 -6.36 8.50 -8.29
C TRP A 14 -6.32 7.19 -9.09
N ILE A 15 -5.30 6.35 -8.88
CA ILE A 15 -5.20 5.04 -9.55
C ILE A 15 -6.40 4.18 -9.19
N HIS A 16 -6.75 4.10 -7.91
CA HIS A 16 -7.90 3.32 -7.46
C HIS A 16 -9.19 3.82 -8.08
N HIS A 17 -9.41 5.13 -8.14
CA HIS A 17 -10.56 5.70 -8.83
C HIS A 17 -10.59 5.24 -10.28
N TYR A 18 -9.50 5.44 -11.00
CA TYR A 18 -9.41 5.07 -12.41
C TYR A 18 -9.67 3.58 -12.68
N LEU A 19 -9.15 2.68 -11.84
CA LEU A 19 -9.31 1.24 -12.03
C LEU A 19 -10.71 0.73 -11.73
N PHE A 20 -11.43 1.39 -10.81
CA PHE A 20 -12.63 0.82 -10.21
C PHE A 20 -13.89 1.68 -10.34
N GLN A 21 -13.81 2.88 -10.94
CA GLN A 21 -14.93 3.83 -11.07
C GLN A 21 -16.21 3.23 -11.66
N ASP A 22 -16.09 2.23 -12.54
CA ASP A 22 -17.23 1.56 -13.18
C ASP A 22 -17.78 0.37 -12.36
N VAL A 23 -17.15 0.05 -11.21
CA VAL A 23 -17.46 -1.13 -10.37
C VAL A 23 -17.95 -0.72 -8.98
N TYR A 24 -17.39 0.34 -8.39
CA TYR A 24 -17.72 0.77 -7.04
C TYR A 24 -18.00 2.28 -6.96
N GLU A 25 -18.89 2.70 -6.07
CA GLU A 25 -19.20 4.12 -5.84
C GLU A 25 -18.17 4.83 -4.94
N TRP A 26 -17.44 4.08 -4.12
CA TRP A 26 -16.49 4.59 -3.11
C TRP A 26 -15.06 4.72 -3.64
N THR A 27 -14.88 4.73 -4.96
CA THR A 27 -13.56 4.59 -5.58
C THR A 27 -12.67 5.80 -5.30
N GLY A 28 -11.40 5.53 -4.99
CA GLY A 28 -10.46 6.56 -4.58
C GLY A 28 -10.72 7.13 -3.18
N ARG A 29 -11.74 6.66 -2.44
CA ARG A 29 -11.99 7.09 -1.06
C ARG A 29 -11.23 6.21 -0.09
N ILE A 30 -10.58 6.85 0.88
CA ILE A 30 -9.96 6.15 2.02
C ILE A 30 -11.06 5.45 2.83
N ARG A 31 -10.76 4.25 3.33
CA ARG A 31 -11.65 3.46 4.18
C ARG A 31 -12.03 4.23 5.45
N THR A 32 -13.20 3.92 6.00
CA THR A 32 -13.76 4.57 7.19
C THR A 32 -13.84 3.67 8.42
N ILE A 33 -13.40 2.41 8.29
CA ILE A 33 -13.36 1.43 9.37
C ILE A 33 -11.97 0.79 9.42
N ASP A 34 -11.50 0.41 10.61
CA ASP A 34 -10.25 -0.33 10.76
C ASP A 34 -10.34 -1.74 10.15
N MET A 35 -9.20 -2.20 9.66
CA MET A 35 -9.12 -3.44 8.90
C MET A 35 -7.86 -4.22 9.26
N SER A 36 -7.95 -5.55 9.15
CA SER A 36 -6.83 -6.49 9.21
C SER A 36 -6.92 -7.48 8.05
N LYS A 37 -5.82 -8.17 7.76
CA LYS A 37 -5.83 -9.32 6.84
C LYS A 37 -6.16 -10.59 7.63
N GLY A 38 -7.35 -11.15 7.44
CA GLY A 38 -7.84 -12.23 8.30
C GLY A 38 -7.81 -11.81 9.78
N GLY A 39 -7.30 -12.70 10.65
CA GLY A 39 -7.09 -12.42 12.08
C GLY A 39 -5.71 -11.89 12.43
N GLY A 40 -4.93 -11.38 11.46
CA GLY A 40 -3.61 -10.79 11.71
C GLY A 40 -3.67 -9.42 12.39
N SER A 41 -2.51 -8.78 12.51
CA SER A 41 -2.39 -7.40 12.97
C SER A 41 -3.26 -6.47 12.11
N VAL A 42 -3.72 -5.39 12.76
CA VAL A 42 -4.40 -4.30 12.07
C VAL A 42 -3.45 -3.64 11.09
N PHE A 43 -3.99 -3.30 9.91
CA PHE A 43 -3.39 -2.28 9.07
C PHE A 43 -3.36 -0.93 9.80
N GLN A 44 -2.76 0.09 9.19
CA GLN A 44 -2.58 1.42 9.78
C GLN A 44 -3.88 1.92 10.43
N PRO A 45 -3.95 2.04 11.76
CA PRO A 45 -5.18 2.43 12.42
C PRO A 45 -5.66 3.81 11.96
N LEU A 46 -6.96 4.01 11.77
CA LEU A 46 -7.50 5.24 11.17
C LEU A 46 -7.16 6.50 11.95
N GLN A 47 -7.12 6.43 13.29
CA GLN A 47 -6.69 7.55 14.13
C GLN A 47 -5.23 7.97 13.91
N LEU A 48 -4.42 7.10 13.30
CA LEU A 48 -3.00 7.29 13.03
C LEU A 48 -2.72 7.34 11.53
N PHE A 49 -3.76 7.35 10.69
CA PHE A 49 -3.62 7.19 9.24
C PHE A 49 -2.74 8.27 8.64
N ASP A 50 -3.01 9.54 8.95
CA ASP A 50 -2.23 10.69 8.47
C ASP A 50 -0.75 10.59 8.87
N THR A 51 -0.45 10.08 10.06
CA THR A 51 0.94 9.87 10.49
C THR A 51 1.61 8.74 9.71
N GLY A 52 0.88 7.66 9.42
CA GLY A 52 1.33 6.59 8.53
C GLY A 52 1.61 7.12 7.12
N VAL A 53 0.71 7.94 6.57
CA VAL A 53 0.90 8.56 5.25
C VAL A 53 2.15 9.43 5.22
N GLN A 54 2.31 10.32 6.21
CA GLN A 54 3.50 11.17 6.33
C GLN A 54 4.77 10.33 6.38
N TYR A 55 4.78 9.25 7.17
CA TYR A 55 5.93 8.36 7.27
C TYR A 55 6.26 7.66 5.95
N ALA A 56 5.26 7.04 5.30
CA ALA A 56 5.45 6.30 4.05
C ALA A 56 5.93 7.21 2.91
N GLU A 57 5.27 8.36 2.72
CA GLU A 57 5.65 9.31 1.66
C GLU A 57 7.00 9.97 1.92
N THR A 58 7.33 10.29 3.18
CA THR A 58 8.63 10.87 3.53
C THR A 58 9.75 9.85 3.33
N THR A 59 9.54 8.59 3.71
CA THR A 59 10.52 7.52 3.50
C THR A 59 10.83 7.35 2.02
N LEU A 60 9.80 7.24 1.18
CA LEU A 60 9.98 7.09 -0.27
C LEU A 60 10.68 8.31 -0.91
N ARG A 61 10.36 9.52 -0.43
CA ARG A 61 11.02 10.75 -0.88
C ARG A 61 12.49 10.81 -0.47
N ASN A 62 12.81 10.37 0.74
CA ASN A 62 14.19 10.30 1.24
C ASN A 62 15.01 9.25 0.48
N ASP A 63 14.36 8.20 -0.03
CA ASP A 63 14.97 7.25 -0.97
C ASP A 63 14.99 7.77 -2.41
N HIS A 64 14.76 9.06 -2.63
CA HIS A 64 14.78 9.71 -3.94
C HIS A 64 13.89 9.02 -4.99
N MET A 65 12.69 8.57 -4.57
CA MET A 65 11.77 7.84 -5.45
C MET A 65 12.40 6.56 -6.05
N LEU A 66 13.37 5.97 -5.33
CA LEU A 66 14.16 4.80 -5.74
C LEU A 66 15.07 5.04 -6.97
N GLN A 67 15.27 6.29 -7.39
CA GLN A 67 16.09 6.63 -8.56
C GLN A 67 17.59 6.55 -8.26
N GLY A 68 18.39 6.20 -9.27
CA GLY A 68 19.86 6.18 -9.18
C GLY A 68 20.42 5.03 -8.33
N LEU A 69 19.60 4.05 -7.96
CA LEU A 69 20.01 2.87 -7.20
C LEU A 69 20.43 1.74 -8.14
N ASP A 70 21.48 1.01 -7.77
CA ASP A 70 21.75 -0.29 -8.38
C ASP A 70 20.65 -1.30 -8.05
N ARG A 71 20.64 -2.44 -8.75
CA ARG A 71 19.56 -3.42 -8.63
C ARG A 71 19.36 -3.93 -7.20
N GLY A 72 20.46 -4.22 -6.49
CA GLY A 72 20.40 -4.76 -5.13
C GLY A 72 19.80 -3.74 -4.17
N ARG A 73 20.31 -2.51 -4.21
CA ARG A 73 19.80 -1.42 -3.37
C ARG A 73 18.37 -1.02 -3.75
N PHE A 74 18.02 -1.07 -5.03
CA PHE A 74 16.66 -0.85 -5.49
C PHE A 74 15.69 -1.87 -4.89
N ILE A 75 16.02 -3.16 -4.91
CA ILE A 75 15.19 -4.24 -4.33
C ILE A 75 15.00 -4.04 -2.82
N GLU A 76 16.09 -3.80 -2.10
CA GLU A 76 16.05 -3.56 -0.65
C GLU A 76 15.12 -2.39 -0.30
N ARG A 77 15.30 -1.23 -0.96
CA ARG A 77 14.48 -0.05 -0.68
C ARG A 77 13.06 -0.17 -1.21
N LEU A 78 12.84 -0.88 -2.31
CA LEU A 78 11.51 -1.21 -2.80
C LEU A 78 10.75 -2.05 -1.79
N ALA A 79 11.37 -3.07 -1.19
CA ALA A 79 10.73 -3.92 -0.19
C ALA A 79 10.25 -3.12 1.04
N VAL A 80 11.10 -2.25 1.58
CA VAL A 80 10.76 -1.38 2.71
C VAL A 80 9.61 -0.42 2.35
N ASN A 81 9.71 0.27 1.22
CA ASN A 81 8.68 1.23 0.83
C ASN A 81 7.36 0.55 0.45
N PHE A 82 7.43 -0.63 -0.19
CA PHE A 82 6.26 -1.45 -0.47
C PHE A 82 5.52 -1.80 0.81
N ASP A 83 6.22 -2.30 1.83
CA ASP A 83 5.62 -2.65 3.12
C ASP A 83 4.98 -1.45 3.84
N ASN A 84 5.64 -0.28 3.80
CA ASN A 84 5.11 0.95 4.38
C ASN A 84 3.76 1.34 3.76
N PHE A 85 3.66 1.36 2.43
CA PHE A 85 2.40 1.66 1.75
C PHE A 85 1.38 0.53 1.89
N ASN A 86 1.83 -0.73 1.92
CA ASN A 86 0.96 -1.87 2.10
C ASN A 86 0.31 -1.89 3.49
N THR A 87 1.05 -1.47 4.52
CA THR A 87 0.55 -1.30 5.88
C THR A 87 -0.53 -0.23 5.96
N LEU A 88 -0.50 0.83 5.13
CA LEU A 88 -1.58 1.83 5.10
C LEU A 88 -2.94 1.20 4.80
N HIS A 89 -2.96 0.28 3.82
CA HIS A 89 -4.15 -0.39 3.29
C HIS A 89 -5.34 0.57 3.12
N PRO A 90 -5.20 1.61 2.28
CA PRO A 90 -6.08 2.78 2.26
C PRO A 90 -7.52 2.49 1.84
N PHE A 91 -7.78 1.46 1.04
CA PHE A 91 -9.09 1.22 0.42
C PHE A 91 -9.83 0.04 1.04
N ARG A 92 -11.15 -0.01 0.83
CA ARG A 92 -11.99 -1.13 1.27
C ARG A 92 -11.66 -2.43 0.53
N GLU A 93 -11.44 -2.33 -0.78
CA GLU A 93 -11.10 -3.42 -1.69
C GLU A 93 -10.20 -2.86 -2.79
N GLY A 94 -9.44 -3.70 -3.52
CA GLY A 94 -8.64 -3.25 -4.67
C GLY A 94 -7.24 -2.71 -4.34
N ASN A 95 -6.79 -2.81 -3.08
CA ASN A 95 -5.47 -2.33 -2.65
C ASN A 95 -4.32 -2.94 -3.45
N GLY A 96 -4.26 -4.27 -3.58
CA GLY A 96 -3.17 -4.95 -4.29
C GLY A 96 -3.05 -4.56 -5.76
N ARG A 97 -4.18 -4.47 -6.47
CA ARG A 97 -4.23 -4.05 -7.88
C ARG A 97 -3.81 -2.59 -8.07
N THR A 98 -4.24 -1.72 -7.17
CA THR A 98 -3.84 -0.31 -7.16
C THR A 98 -2.34 -0.17 -6.91
N GLN A 99 -1.80 -0.90 -5.92
CA GLN A 99 -0.38 -0.87 -5.59
C GLN A 99 0.51 -1.43 -6.70
N ARG A 100 0.12 -2.50 -7.41
CA ARG A 100 0.91 -3.03 -8.54
C ARG A 100 1.15 -1.96 -9.61
N VAL A 101 0.12 -1.17 -9.95
CA VAL A 101 0.27 -0.03 -10.85
C VAL A 101 1.19 1.04 -10.27
N PHE A 102 0.97 1.42 -9.02
CA PHE A 102 1.76 2.45 -8.35
C PHE A 102 3.25 2.11 -8.33
N TRP A 103 3.60 0.88 -7.96
CA TRP A 103 4.98 0.41 -7.92
C TRP A 103 5.59 0.22 -9.31
N THR A 104 4.81 -0.21 -10.31
CA THR A 104 5.28 -0.24 -11.69
C THR A 104 5.62 1.17 -12.20
N LEU A 105 4.83 2.21 -11.84
CA LEU A 105 5.14 3.60 -12.19
C LEU A 105 6.45 4.08 -11.55
N ILE A 106 6.62 3.84 -10.24
CA ILE A 106 7.84 4.23 -9.51
C ILE A 106 9.06 3.51 -10.07
N ALA A 107 8.99 2.19 -10.25
CA ALA A 107 10.08 1.39 -10.79
C ALA A 107 10.47 1.86 -12.19
N ARG A 108 9.48 2.10 -13.07
CA ARG A 108 9.72 2.60 -14.43
C ARG A 108 10.49 3.91 -14.41
N ASP A 109 10.07 4.86 -13.59
CA ASP A 109 10.73 6.16 -13.49
C ASP A 109 12.13 6.07 -12.84
N ALA A 110 12.40 4.98 -12.11
CA ALA A 110 13.71 4.62 -11.59
C ALA A 110 14.58 3.80 -12.56
N GLY A 111 14.09 3.47 -13.76
CA GLY A 111 14.83 2.71 -14.78
C GLY A 111 14.69 1.18 -14.66
N TRP A 112 13.69 0.69 -13.94
CA TRP A 112 13.44 -0.74 -13.71
C TRP A 112 12.04 -1.17 -14.17
N GLY A 113 11.92 -2.40 -14.63
CA GLY A 113 10.64 -3.08 -14.87
C GLY A 113 10.27 -4.01 -13.71
N LEU A 114 8.96 -4.17 -13.47
CA LEU A 114 8.41 -5.17 -12.54
C LEU A 114 7.50 -6.14 -13.30
N ASP A 115 7.89 -7.41 -13.41
CA ASP A 115 7.08 -8.46 -14.00
C ASP A 115 6.21 -9.18 -12.95
N TRP A 116 5.05 -8.59 -12.67
CA TRP A 116 4.09 -9.15 -11.71
C TRP A 116 3.51 -10.51 -12.10
N SER A 117 3.71 -10.99 -13.34
CA SER A 117 3.22 -12.31 -13.77
C SER A 117 4.00 -13.46 -13.13
N GLN A 118 5.23 -13.20 -12.69
CA GLN A 118 6.10 -14.18 -12.05
C GLN A 118 5.82 -14.37 -10.55
N VAL A 119 4.94 -13.57 -9.97
CA VAL A 119 4.58 -13.65 -8.55
C VAL A 119 3.13 -14.07 -8.39
N SER A 120 2.95 -15.22 -7.76
CA SER A 120 1.62 -15.68 -7.40
C SER A 120 1.02 -14.80 -6.30
N LYS A 121 -0.30 -14.73 -6.25
CA LYS A 121 -1.00 -14.01 -5.18
C LYS A 121 -0.60 -14.52 -3.78
N ARG A 122 -0.53 -15.85 -3.61
CA ARG A 122 -0.18 -16.50 -2.34
C ARG A 122 1.23 -16.12 -1.88
N GLU A 123 2.18 -16.06 -2.81
CA GLU A 123 3.55 -15.64 -2.50
C GLU A 123 3.58 -14.19 -1.99
N ASN A 124 2.90 -13.27 -2.67
CA ASN A 124 2.79 -11.88 -2.23
C ASN A 124 2.13 -11.75 -0.85
N ASP A 125 1.04 -12.50 -0.61
CA ASP A 125 0.33 -12.46 0.67
C ASP A 125 1.24 -12.95 1.82
N ILE A 126 2.01 -14.03 1.62
CA ILE A 126 2.95 -14.55 2.62
C ILE A 126 4.09 -13.56 2.87
N ALA A 127 4.68 -13.01 1.82
CA ALA A 127 5.77 -12.04 1.95
C ALA A 127 5.32 -10.77 2.68
N SER A 128 4.13 -10.27 2.34
CA SER A 128 3.52 -9.10 2.99
C SER A 128 3.18 -9.37 4.47
N PHE A 129 2.66 -10.56 4.78
CA PHE A 129 2.35 -10.94 6.15
C PHE A 129 3.62 -10.98 7.02
N ILE A 130 4.69 -11.61 6.53
CA ILE A 130 5.97 -11.71 7.26
C ILE A 130 6.58 -10.32 7.48
N ALA A 131 6.56 -9.46 6.45
CA ALA A 131 7.03 -8.09 6.57
C ALA A 131 6.25 -7.30 7.64
N HIS A 132 4.92 -7.36 7.61
CA HIS A 132 4.07 -6.61 8.51
C HIS A 132 4.13 -7.13 9.97
N GLU A 133 4.07 -8.43 10.19
CA GLU A 133 4.03 -9.02 11.54
C GLU A 133 5.41 -9.02 12.21
N ASN A 134 6.46 -9.34 11.46
CA ASN A 134 7.79 -9.59 12.02
C ASN A 134 8.79 -8.48 11.73
N VAL A 135 8.42 -7.47 10.95
CA VAL A 135 9.34 -6.42 10.47
C VAL A 135 10.52 -7.03 9.71
N ASP A 136 10.23 -8.08 8.93
CA ASP A 136 11.21 -8.86 8.16
C ASP A 136 10.90 -8.76 6.66
N HIS A 137 11.71 -7.97 5.96
CA HIS A 137 11.55 -7.73 4.53
C HIS A 137 12.18 -8.80 3.64
N SER A 138 12.86 -9.81 4.18
CA SER A 138 13.62 -10.81 3.40
C SER A 138 12.78 -11.56 2.36
N LYS A 139 11.51 -11.84 2.66
CA LYS A 139 10.59 -12.48 1.72
C LYS A 139 10.10 -11.53 0.63
N LEU A 140 9.93 -10.25 0.95
CA LEU A 140 9.63 -9.23 -0.06
C LEU A 140 10.84 -9.02 -0.97
N GLU A 141 12.04 -8.94 -0.42
CA GLU A 141 13.28 -8.83 -1.20
C GLU A 141 13.45 -10.01 -2.15
N ALA A 142 13.28 -11.26 -1.67
CA ALA A 142 13.36 -12.45 -2.51
C ALA A 142 12.26 -12.49 -3.59
N MET A 143 11.07 -11.94 -3.30
CA MET A 143 10.00 -11.80 -4.28
C MET A 143 10.36 -10.75 -5.34
N PHE A 144 10.87 -9.59 -4.93
CA PHE A 144 11.27 -8.52 -5.84
C PHE A 144 12.50 -8.90 -6.68
N ASP A 145 13.43 -9.66 -6.13
CA ASP A 145 14.57 -10.21 -6.85
C ASP A 145 14.15 -11.08 -8.05
N LYS A 146 13.00 -11.76 -7.98
CA LYS A 146 12.48 -12.53 -9.13
C LYS A 146 11.92 -11.65 -10.24
N ILE A 147 11.28 -10.52 -9.88
CA ILE A 147 10.47 -9.75 -10.84
C ILE A 147 11.12 -8.46 -11.34
N VAL A 148 12.16 -7.98 -10.64
CA VAL A 148 12.91 -6.79 -11.03
C VAL A 148 13.83 -7.13 -12.19
N GLN A 149 13.57 -6.47 -13.31
CA GLN A 149 14.30 -6.62 -14.56
C GLN A 149 14.70 -5.25 -15.11
N PRO A 150 15.73 -5.16 -15.99
CA PRO A 150 16.01 -3.93 -16.72
C PRO A 150 14.73 -3.40 -17.40
N LEU A 151 14.57 -2.08 -17.44
CA LEU A 151 13.39 -1.47 -18.05
C LEU A 151 13.22 -1.97 -19.50
N PRO A 152 12.10 -2.65 -19.84
CA PRO A 152 11.89 -3.13 -21.20
C PRO A 152 11.81 -1.94 -22.18
N PRO A 153 12.40 -2.05 -23.38
CA PRO A 153 12.32 -1.00 -24.41
C PRO A 153 10.89 -0.59 -24.76
N GLU A 154 9.95 -1.52 -24.61
CA GLU A 154 8.54 -1.40 -25.03
C GLU A 154 7.60 -0.99 -23.90
N GLN A 155 8.11 -0.60 -22.72
CA GLN A 155 7.26 -0.07 -21.64
C GLN A 155 6.82 1.39 -21.93
N ASP A 156 6.37 1.61 -23.16
CA ASP A 156 5.90 2.87 -23.73
C ASP A 156 4.43 3.09 -23.36
N ARG A 157 4.20 4.10 -22.51
CA ARG A 157 2.96 4.85 -22.18
C ARG A 157 1.66 4.09 -21.82
N ARG A 158 1.50 2.79 -22.08
CA ARG A 158 0.27 2.00 -21.83
C ARG A 158 0.55 0.93 -20.77
N LEU A 159 0.55 1.34 -19.51
CA LEU A 159 0.93 0.47 -18.37
C LEU A 159 -0.11 -0.61 -18.02
N LEU A 160 -1.38 -0.38 -18.33
CA LEU A 160 -2.47 -1.23 -17.84
C LEU A 160 -2.49 -2.66 -18.41
N PRO A 161 -2.26 -2.88 -19.73
CA PRO A 161 -2.21 -4.24 -20.29
C PRO A 161 -1.05 -5.07 -19.73
N SER A 162 0.13 -4.46 -19.52
CA SER A 162 1.32 -5.15 -18.99
C SER A 162 1.18 -5.59 -17.53
N ILE A 163 0.24 -5.02 -16.77
CA ILE A 163 0.01 -5.34 -15.35
C ILE A 163 -0.99 -6.50 -15.20
N GLY A 164 -1.53 -7.03 -16.30
CA GLY A 164 -2.52 -8.10 -16.28
C GLY A 164 -3.88 -7.67 -15.71
N PHE A 165 -4.20 -6.38 -15.77
CA PHE A 165 -5.48 -5.87 -15.29
C PHE A 165 -6.63 -6.33 -16.20
N LYS A 166 -7.60 -7.06 -15.62
CA LYS A 166 -8.90 -7.34 -16.23
C LYS A 166 -9.99 -6.57 -15.44
N PRO A 167 -10.78 -5.70 -16.09
CA PRO A 167 -11.92 -5.05 -15.45
C PRO A 167 -12.85 -6.10 -14.83
N GLY A 168 -13.27 -5.91 -13.58
CA GLY A 168 -14.25 -6.80 -12.93
C GLY A 168 -13.72 -8.12 -12.35
N GLY A 169 -12.41 -8.39 -12.35
CA GLY A 169 -11.87 -9.54 -11.62
C GLY A 169 -12.06 -9.39 -10.11
N HIS A 170 -12.54 -10.42 -9.41
CA HIS A 170 -12.57 -10.44 -7.94
C HIS A 170 -11.14 -10.58 -7.38
N ASP A 171 -10.83 -9.87 -6.28
CA ASP A 171 -9.66 -10.18 -5.45
C ASP A 171 -9.99 -11.45 -4.66
N ASP A 172 -9.78 -12.62 -5.27
CA ASP A 172 -9.92 -13.92 -4.61
C ASP A 172 -8.74 -14.12 -3.64
N SER A 173 -8.71 -13.32 -2.59
CA SER A 173 -7.84 -13.59 -1.46
C SER A 173 -8.28 -14.86 -0.76
N THR A 174 -7.36 -15.79 -0.56
CA THR A 174 -7.60 -16.97 0.28
C THR A 174 -7.93 -16.58 1.72
N THR A 175 -7.54 -15.35 2.12
CA THR A 175 -7.84 -14.76 3.42
C THR A 175 -8.44 -13.37 3.24
N PRO A 176 -9.74 -13.16 3.55
CA PRO A 176 -10.42 -11.89 3.32
C PRO A 176 -9.92 -10.79 4.26
N ASN A 177 -10.20 -9.53 3.91
CA ASN A 177 -10.05 -8.43 4.86
C ASN A 177 -11.14 -8.52 5.93
N VAL A 178 -10.78 -8.31 7.18
CA VAL A 178 -11.71 -8.29 8.32
C VAL A 178 -11.87 -6.86 8.80
N TYR A 179 -13.12 -6.42 8.98
CA TYR A 179 -13.44 -5.08 9.49
C TYR A 179 -13.64 -5.15 11.00
N GLN A 180 -13.06 -4.19 11.72
CA GLN A 180 -13.19 -4.11 13.16
C GLN A 180 -13.17 -2.66 13.65
N ALA A 181 -13.76 -2.41 14.81
CA ALA A 181 -13.59 -1.17 15.56
C ALA A 181 -12.55 -1.40 16.65
N LEU A 182 -11.53 -0.55 16.72
CA LEU A 182 -10.52 -0.63 17.76
C LEU A 182 -10.94 0.17 19.00
N SER A 183 -10.71 -0.41 20.17
CA SER A 183 -10.83 0.25 21.47
C SER A 183 -9.69 1.26 21.70
N ASP A 184 -9.89 2.18 22.65
CA ASP A 184 -8.84 3.15 23.04
C ASP A 184 -7.54 2.45 23.46
N SER A 185 -7.65 1.34 24.20
CA SER A 185 -6.49 0.54 24.61
C SER A 185 -5.74 -0.08 23.43
N GLU A 186 -6.44 -0.44 22.35
CA GLU A 186 -5.83 -0.98 21.14
C GLU A 186 -5.10 0.11 20.36
N TYR A 187 -5.69 1.30 20.26
CA TYR A 187 -5.02 2.46 19.68
C TYR A 187 -3.76 2.85 20.46
N GLU A 188 -3.78 2.79 21.80
CA GLU A 188 -2.59 3.04 22.62
C GLU A 188 -1.48 2.03 22.36
N ARG A 189 -1.81 0.74 22.23
CA ARG A 189 -0.83 -0.30 21.86
C ARG A 189 -0.21 -0.03 20.49
N GLN A 190 -1.01 0.40 19.51
CA GLN A 190 -0.49 0.73 18.18
C GLN A 190 0.40 1.98 18.19
N ARG A 191 0.10 3.01 19.01
CA ARG A 191 0.98 4.16 19.19
C ARG A 191 2.35 3.76 19.73
N GLN A 192 2.39 2.84 20.69
CA GLN A 192 3.64 2.31 21.23
C GLN A 192 4.42 1.49 20.19
N ARG A 193 3.73 0.60 19.45
CA ARG A 193 4.33 -0.23 18.38
C ARG A 193 5.04 0.62 17.34
N TYR A 194 4.41 1.70 16.89
CA TYR A 194 4.96 2.57 15.83
C TYR A 194 5.75 3.78 16.37
N GLY A 195 6.00 3.86 17.68
CA GLY A 195 6.77 4.95 18.28
C GLY A 195 6.16 6.35 18.12
N TYR A 196 4.84 6.43 17.88
CA TYR A 196 4.17 7.72 17.73
C TYR A 196 4.11 8.45 19.07
N GLN A 197 4.84 9.55 19.19
CA GLN A 197 4.78 10.40 20.39
C GLN A 197 3.38 11.00 20.54
N THR A 198 2.77 10.82 21.71
CA THR A 198 1.54 11.51 22.10
C THR A 198 1.87 12.96 22.42
N LYS A 199 1.82 13.86 21.44
CA LYS A 199 1.64 15.27 21.76
C LYS A 199 0.25 15.42 22.38
N GLY A 200 0.22 15.66 23.70
CA GLY A 200 -0.85 16.30 24.46
C GLY A 200 -2.28 15.88 24.10
N SER A 201 -2.91 15.14 25.00
CA SER A 201 -4.34 14.86 25.04
C SER A 201 -5.22 16.11 24.93
N ASP A 202 -5.44 16.62 23.72
CA ASP A 202 -6.52 17.57 23.45
C ASP A 202 -7.83 16.79 23.26
N LYS A 203 -8.47 16.49 24.41
CA LYS A 203 -9.77 15.82 24.52
C LYS A 203 -10.93 16.61 23.86
N SER A 204 -10.67 17.72 23.17
CA SER A 204 -11.70 18.56 22.54
C SER A 204 -12.18 18.08 21.15
N LYS A 205 -11.47 17.17 20.48
CA LYS A 205 -11.82 16.73 19.10
C LYS A 205 -12.62 15.43 18.99
N LEU A 206 -12.89 14.72 20.08
CA LEU A 206 -13.63 13.44 20.09
C LEU A 206 -15.17 13.58 20.09
N LYS A 207 -15.73 14.78 19.93
CA LYS A 207 -17.19 15.00 19.84
C LYS A 207 -17.57 15.62 18.50
N LYS A 208 -17.45 14.89 17.38
CA LYS A 208 -18.13 15.28 16.11
C LYS A 208 -18.17 14.22 15.00
N THR A 209 -18.31 12.93 15.31
CA THR A 209 -18.54 11.90 14.26
C THR A 209 -19.56 10.83 14.65
N ALA A 210 -20.53 11.17 15.50
CA ALA A 210 -21.72 10.36 15.72
C ALA A 210 -22.95 11.07 15.15
N SER A 211 -23.15 11.04 13.82
CA SER A 211 -24.48 11.33 13.24
C SER A 211 -24.79 10.75 11.85
N TYR A 212 -23.92 9.93 11.24
CA TYR A 212 -24.23 9.36 9.92
C TYR A 212 -24.09 7.83 9.92
N LEU A 213 -24.98 7.16 10.65
CA LEU A 213 -25.38 5.77 10.39
C LEU A 213 -26.82 5.58 10.93
N ARG A 214 -27.81 5.82 10.07
CA ARG A 214 -29.08 5.07 10.05
C ARG A 214 -29.21 4.48 8.65
#